data_AF-A0A841P9M9-F1
#
_entry.id   AF-A0A841P9M9-F1
#
_cell.length_a   1.000
_cell.length_b   1.000
_cell.length_c   1.000
_cell.angle_alpha   90.00
_cell.angle_beta   90.00
_cell.angle_gamma   90.00
#
_symmetry.space_group_name_H-M   'P 1'
#
loop_
_entity.id
_entity.type
_entity.pdbx_description
1 polymer ?
#
loop_
_entity_poly.entity_id
_entity_poly.type
_entity_poly.pdbx_seq_one_letter_code
_entity_poly.pdbx_strand_id
1 'polypeptide(L)'
;MYLTRDMSSMGRMQRPAAPKAASSSQPVKLTAPLKPVNLTSVRPQLKPVRVVRLYDPKKKADDLYWIRKLERAGLTEGNSKAVKLMKDNFRKRYGERV
;
A
#
# COMPACT_ATOMS: atom_id res chain seq x y z
N MET A 1 -59.73 -35.68 -9.77
CA MET A 1 -59.01 -35.03 -8.65
C MET A 1 -60.01 -34.21 -7.87
N TYR A 2 -60.12 -34.44 -6.56
CA TYR A 2 -61.20 -33.92 -5.71
C TYR A 2 -60.93 -32.51 -5.14
N LEU A 3 -61.98 -31.70 -5.18
CA LEU A 3 -62.47 -30.62 -4.31
C LEU A 3 -61.55 -29.60 -3.59
N THR A 4 -61.92 -28.34 -3.85
CA THR A 4 -61.88 -27.11 -3.05
C THR A 4 -61.99 -27.26 -1.53
N ARG A 5 -61.22 -26.45 -0.79
CA ARG A 5 -61.51 -26.11 0.62
C ARG A 5 -61.19 -24.65 0.93
N ASP A 6 -61.99 -24.17 1.87
CA ASP A 6 -62.50 -22.82 2.04
C ASP A 6 -61.60 -21.91 2.89
N MET A 7 -61.87 -20.62 2.78
CA MET A 7 -61.32 -19.53 3.54
C MET A 7 -61.78 -19.55 5.00
N SER A 8 -60.86 -19.61 5.96
CA SER A 8 -61.13 -19.32 7.38
C SER A 8 -59.85 -19.08 8.17
N SER A 9 -59.42 -17.82 8.27
CA SER A 9 -58.62 -17.31 9.40
C SER A 9 -58.41 -15.80 9.23
N MET A 10 -59.50 -15.06 9.45
CA MET A 10 -59.46 -13.63 9.71
C MET A 10 -58.98 -13.39 11.15
N GLY A 11 -58.04 -12.46 11.31
CA GLY A 11 -58.09 -11.53 12.45
C GLY A 11 -57.18 -11.83 13.65
N ARG A 12 -56.11 -11.06 13.76
CA ARG A 12 -56.02 -9.98 14.76
C ARG A 12 -54.82 -9.07 14.46
N MET A 13 -55.11 -7.89 13.93
CA MET A 13 -54.23 -6.73 14.01
C MET A 13 -54.62 -5.94 15.26
N GLN A 14 -53.67 -5.69 16.17
CA GLN A 14 -53.71 -4.52 17.07
C GLN A 14 -52.31 -4.24 17.65
N ARG A 15 -51.75 -3.06 17.30
CA ARG A 15 -50.79 -2.27 18.10
C ARG A 15 -51.62 -1.24 18.92
N PRO A 16 -51.14 -0.63 20.03
CA PRO A 16 -50.23 0.53 19.92
C PRO A 16 -49.25 0.80 21.12
N ALA A 17 -48.27 1.68 20.81
CA ALA A 17 -47.64 2.74 21.62
C ALA A 17 -46.79 2.44 22.89
N ALA A 18 -45.52 2.86 22.83
CA ALA A 18 -44.68 3.34 23.95
C ALA A 18 -45.29 4.64 24.58
N PRO A 19 -44.82 5.25 25.69
CA PRO A 19 -43.50 5.14 26.35
C PRO A 19 -43.54 5.21 27.91
N LYS A 20 -42.37 5.29 28.58
CA LYS A 20 -41.97 6.38 29.53
C LYS A 20 -41.16 5.92 30.77
N ALA A 21 -40.06 6.66 30.99
CA ALA A 21 -39.32 6.94 32.25
C ALA A 21 -38.59 5.79 32.96
N ALA A 22 -37.25 5.75 33.00
CA ALA A 22 -36.29 6.63 33.70
C ALA A 22 -36.24 6.44 35.23
N SER A 23 -35.18 5.76 35.71
CA SER A 23 -34.44 5.93 36.97
C SER A 23 -33.69 4.59 37.23
N SER A 24 -32.39 4.55 37.49
CA SER A 24 -31.65 5.33 38.46
C SER A 24 -30.19 5.51 38.03
N SER A 25 -29.72 6.74 38.18
CA SER A 25 -28.32 7.14 38.18
C SER A 25 -27.60 6.50 39.37
N GLN A 26 -26.82 5.46 39.14
CA GLN A 26 -25.83 4.98 40.09
C GLN A 26 -24.48 5.64 39.75
N PRO A 27 -23.89 6.45 40.64
CA PRO A 27 -22.53 6.93 40.44
C PRO A 27 -21.58 5.79 40.78
N VAL A 28 -21.15 5.02 39.77
CA VAL A 28 -20.08 4.04 39.97
C VAL A 28 -18.77 4.81 40.08
N LYS A 29 -18.38 5.13 41.32
CA LYS A 29 -17.02 5.59 41.65
C LYS A 29 -16.05 4.44 41.38
N LEU A 30 -15.53 4.39 40.15
CA LEU A 30 -14.34 3.59 39.82
C LEU A 30 -13.10 4.42 40.17
N THR A 31 -12.76 4.47 41.45
CA THR A 31 -11.39 4.79 41.91
C THR A 31 -10.48 3.62 41.59
N ALA A 32 -10.22 3.39 40.30
CA ALA A 32 -9.04 2.65 39.90
C ALA A 32 -7.87 3.64 39.88
N PRO A 33 -6.73 3.36 40.53
CA PRO A 33 -5.56 4.22 40.37
C PRO A 33 -5.19 4.24 38.89
N LEU A 34 -5.27 5.41 38.27
CA LEU A 34 -4.81 5.64 36.90
C LEU A 34 -3.31 5.35 36.90
N LYS A 35 -2.93 4.15 36.46
CA LYS A 35 -1.53 3.82 36.24
C LYS A 35 -1.00 4.85 35.24
N PRO A 36 0.10 5.56 35.55
CA PRO A 36 0.66 6.53 34.62
C PRO A 36 1.00 5.79 33.32
N VAL A 37 0.34 6.19 32.23
CA VAL A 37 0.73 5.76 30.89
C VAL A 37 2.06 6.43 30.64
N ASN A 38 3.14 5.65 30.71
CA ASN A 38 4.45 6.13 30.26
C ASN A 38 4.29 6.51 28.79
N LEU A 39 4.28 7.82 28.54
CA LEU A 39 4.42 8.40 27.21
C LEU A 39 5.89 8.21 26.81
N THR A 40 6.31 6.96 26.66
CA THR A 40 7.57 6.63 26.04
C THR A 40 7.45 7.19 24.64
N SER A 41 8.14 8.32 24.42
CA SER A 41 8.34 8.97 23.13
C SER A 41 8.28 7.91 22.02
N VAL A 42 7.18 7.92 21.27
CA VAL A 42 6.96 6.99 20.17
C VAL A 42 8.00 7.35 19.13
N ARG A 43 9.15 6.68 19.19
CA ARG A 43 10.18 6.81 18.17
C ARG A 43 9.51 6.50 16.82
N PRO A 44 9.66 7.35 15.80
CA PRO A 44 9.06 7.10 14.50
C PRO A 44 9.53 5.73 14.00
N GLN A 45 8.59 4.81 13.79
CA GLN A 45 8.92 3.48 13.27
C GLN A 45 9.38 3.63 11.82
N LEU A 46 10.63 3.27 11.56
CA LEU A 46 11.19 3.24 10.21
C LEU A 46 10.47 2.17 9.40
N LYS A 47 9.51 2.59 8.56
CA LYS A 47 8.90 1.69 7.58
C LYS A 47 9.95 1.33 6.52
N PRO A 48 10.10 0.05 6.14
CA PRO A 48 10.98 -0.31 5.05
C PRO A 48 10.48 0.36 3.76
N VAL A 49 11.27 1.31 3.24
CA VAL A 49 10.98 1.95 1.95
C VAL A 49 11.51 1.04 0.86
N ARG A 50 10.61 0.54 0.00
CA ARG A 50 11.01 -0.17 -1.21
C ARG A 50 11.53 0.84 -2.23
N VAL A 51 12.84 0.88 -2.42
CA VAL A 51 13.46 1.70 -3.47
C VAL A 51 13.17 1.04 -4.81
N VAL A 52 12.18 1.55 -5.54
CA VAL A 52 11.90 1.15 -6.93
C VAL A 52 12.80 1.98 -7.83
N ARG A 53 13.73 1.33 -8.54
CA ARG A 53 14.53 2.00 -9.57
C ARG A 53 13.63 2.28 -10.77
N LEU A 54 13.08 3.50 -10.84
CA LEU A 54 12.38 3.96 -12.02
C LEU A 54 13.38 4.10 -13.16
N TYR A 55 13.12 3.34 -14.21
CA TYR A 55 13.96 3.34 -15.38
C TYR A 55 13.65 4.55 -16.26
N ASP A 56 14.65 5.40 -16.51
CA ASP A 56 14.48 6.50 -17.46
C ASP A 56 14.96 6.06 -18.85
N PRO A 57 14.05 5.81 -19.81
CA PRO A 57 14.41 5.37 -21.16
C PRO A 57 15.26 6.42 -21.90
N LYS A 58 15.17 7.71 -21.54
CA LYS A 58 15.99 8.76 -22.16
C LYS A 58 17.47 8.58 -21.81
N LYS A 59 17.76 8.33 -20.53
CA LYS A 59 19.13 8.09 -20.07
C LYS A 59 19.76 6.86 -20.73
N LYS A 60 18.95 5.82 -21.00
CA LYS A 60 19.41 4.65 -21.76
C LYS A 60 19.94 5.03 -23.13
N ALA A 61 19.15 5.82 -23.86
CA ALA A 61 19.45 6.22 -25.21
C ALA A 61 20.71 7.09 -25.26
N ASP A 62 20.86 8.00 -24.30
CA ASP A 62 22.05 8.83 -24.16
C ASP A 62 23.30 8.00 -23.88
N ASP A 63 23.23 7.06 -22.92
CA ASP A 63 24.36 6.18 -22.60
C ASP A 63 24.76 5.32 -23.82
N LEU A 64 23.80 4.77 -24.57
CA LEU A 64 24.04 4.03 -25.82
C LEU A 64 24.68 4.91 -26.90
N TYR A 65 24.19 6.14 -27.06
CA TYR A 65 24.69 7.08 -28.04
C TYR A 65 26.18 7.36 -27.81
N TRP A 66 26.57 7.62 -26.56
CA TRP A 66 27.97 7.87 -26.22
C TRP A 66 28.87 6.66 -26.42
N ILE A 67 28.41 5.45 -26.03
CA ILE A 67 29.19 4.22 -26.26
C ILE A 67 29.45 4.05 -27.77
N ARG A 68 28.41 4.13 -28.60
CA ARG A 68 28.54 4.00 -30.06
C ARG A 68 29.41 5.09 -30.68
N LYS A 69 29.35 6.31 -30.16
CA LYS A 69 30.18 7.42 -30.63
C LYS A 69 31.66 7.16 -30.37
N LEU A 70 32.00 6.63 -29.19
CA LEU A 70 33.38 6.26 -28.83
C LEU A 70 33.88 5.07 -29.65
N GLU A 71 33.05 4.06 -29.87
CA GLU A 71 33.39 2.92 -30.72
C GLU A 71 33.64 3.33 -32.18
N ARG A 72 32.82 4.25 -32.72
CA ARG A 72 33.06 4.84 -34.05
C ARG A 72 34.35 5.63 -34.14
N ALA A 73 34.81 6.20 -33.03
CA ALA A 73 36.10 6.86 -32.94
C ALA A 73 37.27 5.87 -32.71
N GLY A 74 37.02 4.55 -32.75
CA GLY A 74 38.02 3.51 -32.60
C GLY A 74 38.39 3.18 -31.15
N LEU A 75 37.66 3.71 -30.17
CA LEU A 75 37.85 3.37 -28.76
C LEU A 75 37.07 2.10 -28.43
N THR A 76 37.77 1.10 -27.92
CA THR A 76 37.25 -0.20 -27.52
C THR A 76 37.56 -0.45 -26.05
N GLU A 77 36.98 -1.50 -25.48
CA GLU A 77 37.25 -1.91 -24.10
C GLU A 77 38.73 -2.29 -23.85
N GLY A 78 39.46 -2.65 -24.91
CA GLY A 78 40.87 -3.03 -24.84
C GLY A 78 41.83 -1.83 -24.81
N ASN A 79 41.46 -0.70 -25.42
CA ASN A 79 42.32 0.48 -25.51
C ASN A 79 41.82 1.66 -24.66
N SER A 80 40.59 1.62 -24.14
CA SER A 80 40.01 2.70 -23.35
C SER A 80 39.28 2.20 -22.10
N LYS A 81 39.82 2.59 -20.94
CA LYS A 81 39.18 2.36 -19.64
C LYS A 81 37.82 3.04 -19.52
N ALA A 82 37.64 4.19 -20.19
CA ALA A 82 36.38 4.92 -20.19
C ALA A 82 35.27 4.10 -20.88
N VAL A 83 35.54 3.54 -22.06
CA VAL A 83 34.58 2.70 -22.79
C VAL A 83 34.22 1.45 -21.98
N LYS A 84 35.22 0.81 -21.37
CA LYS A 84 34.99 -0.34 -20.48
C LYS A 84 34.06 0.00 -19.31
N LEU A 85 34.34 1.10 -18.60
CA LEU A 85 33.49 1.56 -17.49
C LEU A 85 32.08 1.91 -17.94
N MET A 86 31.92 2.54 -19.11
CA MET A 86 30.61 2.89 -19.65
C MET A 86 29.77 1.65 -19.94
N LYS A 87 30.35 0.63 -20.60
CA LYS A 87 29.66 -0.62 -20.89
C LYS A 87 29.34 -1.43 -19.63
N ASP A 88 30.27 -1.50 -18.68
CA ASP A 88 30.04 -2.15 -17.39
C ASP A 88 28.91 -1.45 -16.60
N ASN A 89 28.89 -0.12 -16.60
CA ASN A 89 27.83 0.66 -15.96
C ASN A 89 26.49 0.49 -16.69
N PHE A 90 26.49 0.47 -18.02
CA PHE A 90 25.31 0.19 -18.83
C PHE A 90 24.68 -1.15 -18.44
N ARG A 91 25.51 -2.20 -18.38
CA ARG A 91 25.07 -3.54 -17.96
C ARG A 91 24.58 -3.56 -16.51
N LYS A 92 25.26 -2.90 -15.58
CA LYS A 92 24.83 -2.83 -14.16
C LYS A 92 23.52 -2.07 -13.97
N ARG A 93 23.30 -1.03 -14.77
CA ARG A 93 22.10 -0.20 -14.67
C ARG A 93 20.91 -0.85 -15.37
N TYR A 94 21.13 -1.48 -16.51
CA TYR A 94 20.07 -1.84 -17.46
C TYR A 94 19.93 -3.36 -17.69
N GLY A 95 20.91 -4.15 -17.25
CA GLY A 95 20.91 -5.61 -17.43
C GLY A 95 21.27 -6.08 -18.84
N GLU A 96 21.54 -5.16 -19.76
CA GLU A 96 21.81 -5.44 -21.18
C GLU A 96 23.29 -5.29 -21.54
N ARG A 97 23.71 -5.95 -22.62
CA ARG A 97 25.05 -5.80 -23.21
C ARG A 97 24.99 -4.85 -24.41
N VAL A 98 26.09 -4.14 -24.68
CA VAL A 98 26.25 -3.18 -25.79
C VAL A 98 27.40 -3.62 -26.70
#